data_AF-A0A972C3U4-F1
#
_entry.id   AF-A0A972C3U4-F1
#
_cell.length_a   1.000
_cell.length_b   1.000
_cell.length_c   1.000
_cell.angle_alpha   90.00
_cell.angle_beta   90.00
_cell.angle_gamma   90.00
#
_symmetry.space_group_name_H-M   'P 1'
#
loop_
_entity.id
_entity.type
_entity.pdbx_description
1 polymer ?
#
loop_
_entity_poly.entity_id
_entity_poly.type
_entity_poly.pdbx_seq_one_letter_code
_entity_poly.pdbx_strand_id
1 'polypeptide(L)'
;MTAAPKPVVLMILDGFGHSESPDSNAIMAANTPVWDRLWGNAPRTLISGSGMDVGLPDGQMGNSEVGHMNLGAGRVVYQDFTRVTKAIADGDFFDNAIIGAAVDKAVAAGRSVHIMGLVS
;
A
#
# COMPACT_ATOMS: atom_id res chain seq x y z
N MET A 1 -17.85 -33.58 -24.79
CA MET A 1 -16.63 -32.76 -24.80
C MET A 1 -16.95 -31.45 -24.08
N THR A 2 -16.56 -31.29 -22.83
CA THR A 2 -16.72 -30.01 -22.12
C THR A 2 -15.75 -29.00 -22.71
N ALA A 3 -16.23 -27.83 -23.12
CA ALA A 3 -15.39 -26.78 -23.69
C ALA A 3 -14.30 -26.38 -22.70
N ALA A 4 -13.06 -26.23 -23.17
CA ALA A 4 -11.96 -25.75 -22.34
C ALA A 4 -12.28 -24.32 -21.84
N PRO A 5 -12.07 -24.03 -20.55
CA PRO A 5 -12.29 -22.69 -20.02
C PRO A 5 -11.34 -21.69 -20.69
N LYS A 6 -11.84 -20.49 -20.98
CA LYS A 6 -11.02 -19.37 -21.49
C LYS A 6 -10.35 -18.68 -20.30
N PRO A 7 -9.01 -18.71 -20.17
CA PRO A 7 -8.33 -18.14 -19.02
C PRO A 7 -8.38 -16.61 -19.05
N VAL A 8 -8.54 -16.00 -17.88
CA VAL A 8 -8.33 -14.58 -17.63
C VAL A 8 -7.13 -14.46 -16.70
N VAL A 9 -6.16 -13.62 -17.06
CA VAL A 9 -4.87 -13.51 -16.36
C VAL A 9 -4.67 -12.07 -15.91
N LEU A 10 -4.40 -11.89 -14.62
CA LEU A 10 -3.81 -10.67 -14.08
C LEU A 10 -2.29 -10.85 -14.04
N MET A 11 -1.56 -9.99 -14.76
CA MET A 11 -0.10 -9.97 -14.78
C MET A 11 0.40 -8.71 -14.07
N ILE A 12 1.21 -8.89 -13.02
CA ILE A 12 1.79 -7.80 -12.23
C ILE A 12 3.28 -7.70 -12.57
N LEU A 13 3.68 -6.58 -13.14
CA LEU A 13 5.09 -6.24 -13.36
C LEU A 13 5.55 -5.42 -12.14
N ASP A 14 6.17 -6.07 -11.16
CA ASP A 14 6.55 -5.42 -9.90
C ASP A 14 7.60 -4.32 -10.14
N GLY A 15 7.41 -3.14 -9.52
CA GLY A 15 8.24 -1.96 -9.73
C GLY A 15 8.15 -1.31 -11.12
N PHE A 16 7.17 -1.67 -11.95
CA PHE A 16 7.02 -1.13 -13.32
C PHE A 16 6.04 0.05 -13.38
N GLY A 17 6.56 1.27 -13.19
CA GLY A 17 5.77 2.51 -13.21
C GLY A 17 5.70 3.22 -14.58
N HIS A 18 4.89 4.27 -14.66
CA HIS A 18 4.84 5.20 -15.80
C HIS A 18 5.42 6.56 -15.41
N SER A 19 6.32 7.08 -16.24
CA SER A 19 6.90 8.42 -16.11
C SER A 19 7.17 8.97 -17.51
N GLU A 20 6.85 10.25 -17.73
CA GLU A 20 7.18 10.97 -18.96
C GLU A 20 8.63 11.48 -18.98
N SER A 21 9.31 11.46 -17.83
CA SER A 21 10.72 11.84 -17.75
C SER A 21 11.61 10.70 -18.26
N PRO A 22 12.51 10.96 -19.22
CA PRO A 22 13.50 9.99 -19.65
C PRO A 22 14.67 9.85 -18.66
N ASP A 23 14.83 10.79 -17.73
CA ASP A 23 15.98 10.84 -16.82
C ASP A 23 16.00 9.63 -15.89
N SER A 24 17.07 8.83 -15.99
CA SER A 24 17.25 7.59 -15.22
C SER A 24 16.06 6.60 -15.36
N ASN A 25 15.32 6.64 -16.47
CA ASN A 25 14.14 5.82 -16.67
C ASN A 25 14.47 4.52 -17.41
N ALA A 26 14.71 3.45 -16.65
CA ALA A 26 15.07 2.14 -17.20
C ALA A 26 13.94 1.51 -18.04
N ILE A 27 12.67 1.80 -17.72
CA ILE A 27 11.51 1.26 -18.44
C ILE A 27 11.44 1.87 -19.84
N MET A 28 11.57 3.20 -19.93
CA MET A 28 11.53 3.92 -21.21
C MET A 28 12.77 3.63 -22.08
N ALA A 29 13.92 3.37 -21.45
CA ALA A 29 15.17 3.06 -22.16
C ALA A 29 15.27 1.60 -22.63
N ALA A 30 14.43 0.70 -22.10
CA ALA A 30 14.49 -0.72 -22.42
C ALA A 30 13.89 -1.05 -23.80
N ASN A 31 14.40 -2.09 -24.45
CA ASN A 31 13.78 -2.64 -25.66
C ASN A 31 12.63 -3.59 -25.28
N THR A 32 11.40 -3.09 -25.28
CA THR A 32 10.21 -3.82 -24.78
C THR A 32 9.16 -4.07 -25.87
N PRO A 33 9.49 -4.74 -27.00
CA PRO A 33 8.64 -4.75 -28.20
C PRO A 33 7.26 -5.39 -27.99
N VAL A 34 7.15 -6.34 -27.05
CA VAL A 34 5.86 -6.94 -26.69
C VAL A 34 5.01 -5.96 -25.88
N TRP A 35 5.60 -5.32 -24.87
CA TRP A 35 4.94 -4.32 -24.05
C TRP A 35 4.52 -3.12 -24.90
N ASP A 36 5.41 -2.60 -25.76
CA ASP A 36 5.15 -1.45 -26.63
C ASP A 36 3.97 -1.72 -27.57
N ARG A 37 3.92 -2.93 -28.14
CA ARG A 37 2.80 -3.36 -28.98
C ARG A 37 1.49 -3.46 -28.20
N LEU A 38 1.51 -4.02 -26.98
CA LEU A 38 0.32 -4.10 -26.14
C LEU A 38 -0.16 -2.72 -25.72
N TRP A 39 0.75 -1.89 -25.24
CA TRP A 39 0.49 -0.51 -24.84
C TRP A 39 -0.09 0.27 -26.02
N GLY A 40 0.48 0.20 -27.22
CA GLY A 40 0.03 0.98 -28.38
C GLY A 40 -1.28 0.54 -29.03
N ASN A 41 -1.68 -0.72 -28.91
CA ASN A 41 -2.78 -1.29 -29.70
C ASN A 41 -3.96 -1.86 -28.88
N ALA A 42 -3.87 -1.92 -27.56
CA ALA A 42 -4.94 -2.41 -26.69
C ALA A 42 -5.54 -1.26 -25.83
N PRO A 43 -6.79 -1.41 -25.34
CA PRO A 43 -7.33 -0.50 -24.33
C PRO A 43 -6.42 -0.45 -23.10
N ARG A 44 -6.07 0.76 -22.66
CA ARG A 44 -5.17 1.00 -21.55
C ARG A 44 -5.61 2.18 -20.71
N THR A 45 -5.23 2.18 -19.44
CA THR A 45 -5.33 3.32 -18.54
C THR A 45 -4.16 3.28 -17.55
N LEU A 46 -3.93 4.38 -16.86
CA LEU A 46 -3.10 4.43 -15.66
C LEU A 46 -3.99 4.35 -14.42
N ILE A 47 -3.44 3.81 -13.35
CA ILE A 47 -4.05 3.78 -12.02
C ILE A 47 -3.01 4.23 -10.99
N SER A 48 -3.47 4.79 -9.88
CA SER A 48 -2.60 5.17 -8.77
C SER A 48 -2.27 3.94 -7.91
N GLY A 49 -0.99 3.80 -7.57
CA GLY A 49 -0.48 2.71 -6.72
C GLY A 49 0.20 3.21 -5.43
N SER A 50 0.02 4.48 -5.08
CA SER A 50 0.73 5.18 -4.01
C SER A 50 -0.22 6.07 -3.21
N GLY A 51 0.24 6.56 -2.05
CA GLY A 51 -0.49 7.49 -1.22
C GLY A 51 -1.87 6.99 -0.76
N MET A 52 -2.80 7.94 -0.60
CA MET A 52 -4.13 7.67 -0.05
C MET A 52 -4.96 6.71 -0.91
N ASP A 53 -4.68 6.63 -2.22
CA ASP A 53 -5.37 5.74 -3.16
C ASP A 53 -5.17 4.25 -2.84
N VAL A 54 -4.10 3.92 -2.11
CA VAL A 54 -3.80 2.55 -1.66
C VAL A 54 -3.75 2.42 -0.13
N GLY A 55 -4.24 3.43 0.58
CA GLY A 55 -4.32 3.43 2.05
C GLY A 55 -3.01 3.78 2.76
N LEU A 56 -2.08 4.42 2.06
CA LEU A 56 -0.87 5.04 2.62
C LEU A 56 -1.10 6.55 2.85
N PRO A 57 -0.32 7.21 3.71
CA PRO A 57 -0.32 8.66 3.82
C PRO A 57 -0.02 9.37 2.49
N ASP A 58 -0.50 10.61 2.37
CA ASP A 58 -0.26 11.41 1.18
C ASP A 58 1.24 11.57 0.85
N GLY A 59 1.58 11.50 -0.43
CA GLY A 59 2.95 11.53 -0.94
C GLY A 59 3.80 10.28 -0.66
N GLN A 60 3.33 9.30 0.12
CA GLN A 60 4.09 8.08 0.38
C GLN A 60 4.07 7.15 -0.84
N MET A 61 5.25 6.68 -1.25
CA MET A 61 5.38 5.71 -2.34
C MET A 61 4.68 4.38 -1.99
N GLY A 62 4.07 3.77 -2.99
CA GLY A 62 3.60 2.40 -2.92
C GLY A 62 4.72 1.38 -2.75
N ASN A 63 4.34 0.16 -2.38
CA ASN A 63 5.24 -0.99 -2.29
C ASN A 63 4.48 -2.27 -2.66
N SER A 64 5.21 -3.38 -2.81
CA SER A 64 4.65 -4.66 -3.25
C SER A 64 3.56 -5.18 -2.32
N GLU A 65 3.75 -5.11 -1.01
CA GLU A 65 2.79 -5.63 -0.02
C GLU A 65 1.45 -4.88 -0.08
N VAL A 66 1.51 -3.54 -0.02
CA VAL A 66 0.34 -2.67 -0.11
C VAL A 66 -0.38 -2.86 -1.46
N GLY A 67 0.38 -2.91 -2.55
CA GLY A 67 -0.17 -3.07 -3.90
C GLY A 67 -0.92 -4.41 -4.06
N HIS A 68 -0.31 -5.52 -3.66
CA HIS A 68 -0.94 -6.84 -3.76
C HIS A 68 -2.17 -6.97 -2.86
N MET A 69 -2.14 -6.39 -1.65
CA MET A 69 -3.31 -6.36 -0.77
C MET A 69 -4.49 -5.61 -1.40
N ASN A 70 -4.25 -4.41 -1.96
CA ASN A 70 -5.30 -3.63 -2.60
C ASN A 70 -5.88 -4.33 -3.85
N LEU A 71 -5.02 -4.88 -4.71
CA LEU A 71 -5.44 -5.64 -5.90
C LEU A 71 -6.27 -6.89 -5.53
N GLY A 72 -5.84 -7.64 -4.52
CA GLY A 72 -6.55 -8.83 -4.05
C GLY A 72 -7.85 -8.51 -3.30
N ALA A 73 -7.89 -7.39 -2.57
CA ALA A 73 -9.05 -6.99 -1.80
C ALA A 73 -10.14 -6.28 -2.63
N GLY A 74 -9.78 -5.69 -3.77
CA GLY A 74 -10.70 -4.89 -4.60
C GLY A 74 -11.21 -3.62 -3.90
N ARG A 75 -10.46 -3.11 -2.91
CA ARG A 75 -10.77 -1.89 -2.14
C ARG A 75 -9.49 -1.34 -1.51
N VAL A 76 -9.55 -0.07 -1.09
CA VAL A 76 -8.49 0.58 -0.32
C VAL A 76 -8.27 -0.15 1.00
N VAL A 77 -7.06 -0.66 1.21
CA VAL A 77 -6.64 -1.32 2.47
C VAL A 77 -5.79 -0.36 3.28
N TYR A 78 -6.40 0.27 4.29
CA TYR A 78 -5.69 1.15 5.22
C TYR A 78 -4.65 0.35 5.99
N GLN A 79 -3.39 0.74 5.82
CA GLN A 79 -2.28 0.15 6.54
C GLN A 79 -2.35 0.51 8.03
N ASP A 80 -1.77 -0.34 8.87
CA ASP A 80 -1.74 -0.11 10.33
C ASP A 80 -1.14 1.26 10.67
N PHE A 81 -0.15 1.73 9.90
CA PHE A 81 0.40 3.06 10.06
C PHE A 81 -0.68 4.15 9.87
N THR A 82 -1.35 4.17 8.72
CA THR A 82 -2.42 5.13 8.43
C THR A 82 -3.57 5.01 9.44
N ARG A 83 -3.89 3.79 9.87
CA ARG A 83 -4.91 3.52 10.89
C ARG A 83 -4.53 4.14 12.24
N VAL A 84 -3.30 3.95 12.69
CA VAL A 84 -2.80 4.54 13.95
C VAL A 84 -2.71 6.06 13.85
N THR A 85 -2.17 6.60 12.75
CA THR A 85 -2.09 8.05 12.52
C THR A 85 -3.47 8.69 12.50
N LYS A 86 -4.44 8.07 11.82
CA LYS A 86 -5.83 8.52 11.80
C LYS A 86 -6.46 8.45 13.19
N ALA A 87 -6.29 7.35 13.92
CA ALA A 87 -6.81 7.22 15.27
C ALA A 87 -6.24 8.29 16.22
N ILE A 88 -4.97 8.69 16.05
CA ILE A 88 -4.37 9.79 16.82
C ILE A 88 -5.01 11.13 16.42
N ALA A 89 -5.20 11.38 15.13
CA ALA A 89 -5.78 12.62 14.62
C ALA A 89 -7.25 12.79 15.02
N ASP A 90 -8.03 11.71 14.96
CA ASP A 90 -9.46 11.68 15.26
C ASP A 90 -9.73 11.58 16.78
N GLY A 91 -8.72 11.28 17.59
CA GLY A 91 -8.80 11.14 19.04
C GLY A 91 -9.06 9.72 19.54
N ASP A 92 -9.52 8.81 18.68
CA ASP A 92 -9.83 7.41 18.99
C ASP A 92 -8.66 6.64 19.64
N PHE A 93 -7.41 7.04 19.37
CA PHE A 93 -6.22 6.44 19.97
C PHE A 93 -6.20 6.59 21.50
N PHE A 94 -6.68 7.72 22.01
CA PHE A 94 -6.65 8.02 23.45
C PHE A 94 -7.71 7.27 24.25
N ASP A 95 -8.77 6.80 23.58
CA ASP A 95 -9.82 5.96 24.17
C ASP A 95 -9.55 4.45 23.99
N ASN A 96 -8.36 4.07 23.52
CA ASN A 96 -8.03 2.67 23.30
C ASN A 96 -7.92 1.92 24.64
N ALA A 97 -8.90 1.06 24.92
CA ALA A 97 -9.01 0.31 26.17
C ALA A 97 -7.78 -0.56 26.49
N ILE A 98 -7.05 -1.06 25.48
CA ILE A 98 -5.84 -1.87 25.70
C ILE A 98 -4.68 -0.98 26.16
N ILE A 99 -4.48 0.16 25.51
CA ILE A 99 -3.45 1.15 25.89
C ILE A 99 -3.75 1.70 27.29
N GLY A 100 -5.00 2.11 27.53
CA GLY A 100 -5.44 2.61 28.84
C GLY A 100 -5.22 1.60 29.96
N ALA A 101 -5.66 0.35 29.77
CA ALA A 101 -5.48 -0.70 30.76
C ALA A 101 -4.01 -1.00 31.08
N ALA A 102 -3.11 -0.89 30.10
CA ALA A 102 -1.67 -1.08 30.32
C ALA A 102 -1.08 0.03 31.19
N VAL A 103 -1.49 1.28 30.97
CA VAL A 103 -1.08 2.44 31.79
C VAL A 103 -1.66 2.33 33.20
N ASP A 104 -2.96 2.07 33.32
CA ASP A 104 -3.66 1.93 34.61
C ASP A 104 -3.02 0.86 35.49
N LYS A 105 -2.64 -0.27 34.89
CA LYS A 105 -1.96 -1.36 35.58
C LYS A 105 -0.60 -0.93 36.15
N ALA A 106 0.18 -0.14 35.41
CA ALA A 106 1.47 0.36 35.89
C ALA A 106 1.28 1.38 37.03
N VAL A 107 0.32 2.30 36.87
CA VAL A 107 -0.03 3.31 37.89
C VAL A 107 -0.50 2.64 39.18
N ALA A 108 -1.43 1.68 39.10
CA ALA A 108 -1.94 0.94 40.26
C ALA A 108 -0.85 0.17 41.02
N ALA A 109 0.22 -0.24 40.33
CA ALA A 109 1.37 -0.91 40.92
C ALA A 109 2.49 0.03 41.39
N GLY A 110 2.35 1.36 41.20
CA GLY A 110 3.41 2.34 41.47
C GLY A 110 4.66 2.12 40.62
N ARG A 111 4.50 1.66 39.37
CA ARG A 111 5.58 1.32 38.45
C ARG A 111 5.56 2.22 37.20
N SER A 112 6.68 2.21 36.49
CA SER A 112 6.86 2.95 35.24
C SER A 112 6.24 2.21 34.04
N VAL A 113 5.85 2.97 33.02
CA VAL A 113 5.51 2.46 31.69
C VAL A 113 6.74 2.57 30.79
N HIS A 114 7.10 1.48 30.10
CA HIS A 114 8.20 1.47 29.14
C HIS A 114 7.66 1.45 27.73
N ILE A 115 8.07 2.41 26.91
CA ILE A 115 7.73 2.50 25.48
C ILE A 115 9.03 2.29 24.69
N MET A 116 8.97 1.45 23.67
CA MET A 116 10.09 1.15 22.80
C MET A 116 9.63 1.10 21.34
N GLY A 117 10.49 1.54 20.44
CA GLY A 117 10.23 1.56 19.01
C GLY A 117 11.44 2.09 18.25
N LEU A 118 11.39 2.00 16.92
CA LEU A 118 12.36 2.65 16.06
C LEU A 118 12.17 4.16 16.16
N VAL A 119 13.25 4.90 16.47
CA VAL A 119 13.26 6.36 16.51
C VAL A 119 14.11 6.83 15.33
N SER A 120 13.47 7.39 14.31
CA SER A 120 14.07 7.78 13.02
C SER A 120 13.54 9.12 12.54
#